data_AF-A0A968HRS0-F1
#
_entry.id   AF-A0A968HRS0-F1
#
_cell.length_a   1.000
_cell.length_b   1.000
_cell.length_c   1.000
_cell.angle_alpha   90.00
_cell.angle_beta   90.00
_cell.angle_gamma   90.00
#
_symmetry.space_group_name_H-M   'P 1'
#
loop_
_entity.id
_entity.type
_entity.pdbx_description
1 polymer ?
#
loop_
_entity_poly.entity_id
_entity_poly.type
_entity_poly.pdbx_seq_one_letter_code
_entity_poly.pdbx_strand_id
1 'polypeptide(L)' 'MTEPQPQTSKAKTAFTKDERGILNNWAIEPKMYVEDEDRRFGWTEYAELANGRLAMIGFVSLLILELATHKGLIAIIGGL' A
#
# COMPACT_ATOMS: atom_id res chain seq x y z
N MET A 1 3.62 8.54 -28.15
CA MET A 1 2.83 7.32 -28.35
C MET A 1 3.80 6.16 -28.22
N THR A 2 4.08 5.76 -26.99
CA THR A 2 4.95 4.62 -26.70
C THR A 2 4.07 3.65 -25.94
N GLU A 3 3.64 2.60 -26.62
CA GLU A 3 2.88 1.51 -26.01
C GLU A 3 3.78 0.84 -24.96
N PRO A 4 3.36 0.71 -23.68
CA PRO A 4 4.17 0.04 -22.68
C PRO A 4 4.27 -1.44 -23.07
N GLN A 5 5.46 -1.84 -23.49
CA GLN A 5 5.75 -3.22 -23.87
C GLN A 5 5.46 -4.14 -22.68
N PRO A 6 4.67 -5.22 -22.85
CA PRO A 6 4.34 -6.11 -21.75
C PRO A 6 5.63 -6.70 -21.20
N GLN A 7 5.95 -6.39 -19.94
CA GLN A 7 7.14 -6.90 -19.27
C GLN A 7 7.11 -8.43 -19.34
N THR A 8 8.01 -8.96 -20.17
CA THR A 8 8.22 -10.39 -20.41
C THR A 8 8.71 -11.01 -19.11
N SER A 9 7.74 -11.41 -18.28
CA SER A 9 7.95 -12.32 -17.17
C SER A 9 8.69 -13.53 -17.71
N LYS A 10 9.98 -13.66 -17.42
CA LYS A 10 10.79 -14.82 -17.79
C LYS A 10 9.98 -16.08 -17.50
N ALA A 11 9.51 -16.73 -18.55
CA ALA A 11 8.69 -17.91 -18.45
C ALA A 11 9.52 -18.97 -17.73
N LYS A 12 9.21 -19.24 -16.45
CA LYS A 12 9.55 -20.53 -15.86
C LYS A 12 8.76 -21.51 -16.69
N THR A 13 9.48 -22.26 -17.49
CA THR A 13 8.97 -23.06 -18.58
C THR A 13 7.92 -24.04 -18.07
N ALA A 14 6.66 -23.84 -18.48
CA ALA A 14 5.52 -24.67 -18.11
C ALA A 14 5.49 -25.98 -18.92
N PHE A 15 6.64 -26.67 -19.02
CA PHE A 15 6.71 -27.99 -19.60
C PHE A 15 7.12 -28.99 -18.52
N THR A 16 6.31 -30.02 -18.34
CA THR A 16 6.75 -31.29 -17.75
C THR A 16 6.58 -32.33 -18.85
N LYS A 17 7.67 -33.01 -19.18
CA LYS A 17 7.64 -34.15 -20.10
C LYS A 17 7.32 -35.38 -19.26
N ASP A 18 6.19 -36.03 -19.51
CA ASP A 18 5.92 -37.30 -18.85
C ASP A 18 6.86 -38.39 -19.41
N GLU A 19 6.97 -39.52 -18.71
CA GLU A 19 7.79 -40.66 -19.14
C GLU A 19 7.31 -41.27 -20.49
N ARG A 20 6.11 -40.90 -20.93
CA ARG A 20 5.47 -41.33 -22.19
C ARG A 20 5.70 -40.35 -23.35
N GLY A 21 6.45 -39.27 -23.12
CA GLY A 21 6.79 -38.26 -24.13
C GLY A 21 5.65 -37.30 -24.49
N ILE A 22 4.53 -37.30 -23.76
CA ILE A 22 3.43 -36.37 -23.93
C ILE A 22 3.79 -35.04 -23.26
N LEU A 23 3.69 -33.96 -24.03
CA LEU A 23 3.96 -32.61 -23.56
C LEU A 23 2.64 -31.93 -23.16
N ASN A 24 2.49 -31.65 -21.87
CA ASN A 24 1.42 -30.80 -21.38
C ASN A 24 1.87 -29.34 -21.45
N ASN A 25 1.30 -28.59 -22.40
CA ASN A 25 1.52 -27.17 -22.55
C ASN A 25 0.38 -26.41 -21.85
N TRP A 26 0.59 -26.00 -20.62
CA TRP A 26 -0.38 -25.19 -19.88
C TRP A 26 -0.30 -23.73 -20.30
N ALA A 27 -1.47 -23.09 -20.45
CA ALA A 27 -1.54 -21.64 -20.67
C ALA A 27 -1.07 -20.91 -19.41
N ILE A 28 0.06 -20.21 -19.51
CA ILE A 28 0.53 -19.31 -18.45
C ILE A 28 -0.31 -18.04 -18.56
N GLU A 29 -1.15 -17.79 -17.56
CA GLU A 29 -1.96 -16.59 -17.54
C GLU A 29 -1.04 -15.35 -17.46
N PRO A 30 -1.25 -14.35 -18.33
CA PRO A 30 -0.57 -13.09 -18.19
C PRO A 30 -1.01 -12.49 -16.86
N LYS A 31 -0.07 -12.33 -15.91
CA LYS A 31 -0.36 -11.60 -14.67
C LYS A 31 -0.88 -10.21 -15.05
N MET A 32 -2.10 -9.91 -14.62
CA MET A 32 -2.70 -8.60 -14.82
C MET A 32 -1.90 -7.60 -14.00
N TYR A 33 -1.06 -6.82 -14.67
CA TYR A 33 -0.43 -5.67 -14.04
C TYR A 33 -1.53 -4.60 -13.97
N VAL A 34 -2.11 -4.43 -12.79
CA VAL A 34 -2.77 -3.18 -12.48
C VAL A 34 -1.63 -2.18 -12.37
N GLU A 35 -1.56 -1.24 -13.32
CA GLU A 35 -0.63 -0.12 -13.21
C GLU A 35 -1.04 0.65 -11.94
N ASP A 36 -0.36 0.37 -10.81
CA ASP A 36 -0.35 1.21 -9.61
C ASP A 36 0.50 2.46 -9.83
N GLU A 37 0.70 2.84 -11.10
CA GLU A 37 1.40 4.03 -11.51
C GLU A 37 0.40 5.19 -11.33
N ASP A 38 0.79 6.15 -10.49
CA ASP A 38 0.18 7.47 -10.32
C ASP A 38 -0.99 7.68 -9.35
N ARG A 39 -1.34 6.71 -8.50
CA ARG A 39 -2.24 6.99 -7.36
C ARG A 39 -1.52 7.42 -6.09
N ARG A 40 -0.45 8.22 -6.18
CA ARG A 40 0.20 8.82 -4.99
C ARG A 40 -0.56 10.04 -4.45
N PHE A 41 -1.50 10.59 -5.20
CA PHE A 41 -2.34 11.73 -4.81
C PHE A 41 -3.80 11.28 -4.60
N GLY A 42 -4.32 11.44 -3.38
CA GLY A 42 -5.71 11.15 -3.01
C GLY A 42 -5.88 10.39 -1.69
N TRP A 43 -7.09 9.85 -1.47
CA TRP A 43 -7.41 8.90 -0.41
C TRP A 43 -6.78 7.54 -0.75
N THR A 44 -5.50 7.40 -0.44
CA THR A 44 -4.74 6.16 -0.64
C THR A 44 -4.68 5.42 0.69
N GLU A 45 -4.63 4.10 0.65
CA GLU A 45 -4.48 3.27 1.87
C GLU A 45 -3.22 3.71 2.67
N TYR A 46 -2.15 4.07 1.97
CA TYR A 46 -0.94 4.61 2.61
C TYR A 46 -1.22 5.94 3.34
N ALA A 47 -1.94 6.88 2.72
CA ALA A 47 -2.30 8.15 3.34
C ALA A 47 -3.23 7.96 4.54
N GLU A 48 -4.17 7.03 4.48
CA GLU A 48 -5.06 6.69 5.59
C GLU A 48 -4.28 6.14 6.79
N LEU A 49 -3.38 5.18 6.54
CA LEU A 49 -2.52 4.61 7.58
C LEU A 49 -1.56 5.64 8.18
N ALA A 50 -0.98 6.51 7.34
CA ALA A 50 -0.08 7.56 7.79
C ALA A 50 -0.83 8.58 8.68
N ASN A 51 -1.98 9.08 8.23
CA ASN A 51 -2.79 10.02 8.99
C ASN A 51 -3.33 9.41 10.29
N GLY A 52 -3.76 8.14 10.25
CA GLY A 52 -4.21 7.42 11.44
C GLY A 52 -3.13 7.31 12.52
N ARG A 53 -1.88 7.02 12.14
CA ARG A 53 -0.74 6.97 13.07
C ARG A 53 -0.44 8.34 13.67
N LEU A 54 -0.42 9.39 12.85
CA LEU A 54 -0.22 10.76 13.32
C LEU A 54 -1.33 11.17 14.31
N ALA A 55 -2.58 10.80 14.05
CA ALA A 55 -3.70 11.07 14.94
C ALA A 55 -3.56 10.32 16.29
N MET A 56 -3.16 9.05 16.29
CA MET A 56 -2.91 8.30 17.54
C MET A 56 -1.81 8.96 18.38
N ILE A 57 -0.70 9.35 17.74
CA ILE A 57 0.40 10.04 18.43
C ILE A 57 -0.09 11.38 18.98
N GLY A 58 -0.78 12.18 18.16
CA GLY A 58 -1.33 13.47 18.58
C GLY A 58 -2.26 13.32 19.78
N PHE A 59 -3.17 12.35 19.76
CA PHE A 59 -4.10 12.11 20.86
C PHE A 59 -3.40 11.73 22.15
N VAL A 60 -2.43 10.80 22.11
CA VAL A 60 -1.66 10.41 23.30
C VAL A 60 -0.82 11.58 23.82
N SER A 61 -0.17 12.35 22.94
CA SER A 61 0.57 13.55 23.33
C SER A 61 -0.33 14.58 24.02
N LEU A 62 -1.57 14.74 23.56
CA LEU A 62 -2.54 15.65 24.19
C LEU A 62 -2.94 15.19 25.59
N LEU A 63 -3.19 13.88 25.80
CA LEU A 63 -3.46 13.34 27.13
C LEU A 63 -2.30 13.57 28.10
N ILE A 64 -1.06 13.35 27.65
CA ILE A 64 0.14 13.60 28.46
C ILE A 64 0.26 15.08 28.80
N LEU A 65 0.03 15.96 27.82
CA LEU A 65 0.10 17.41 28.02
C LEU A 65 -0.96 17.91 29.00
N GLU A 66 -2.18 17.37 28.92
CA GLU A 66 -3.28 17.69 29.84
C GLU A 66 -2.93 17.26 31.27
N LEU A 67 -2.39 16.05 31.46
CA LEU A 67 -1.94 15.57 32.77
C LEU A 67 -0.79 16.41 33.34
N ALA A 68 0.17 16.83 32.51
CA ALA A 68 1.29 17.65 32.96
C ALA A 68 0.83 19.08 33.32
N THR A 69 -0.03 19.69 32.50
CA THR A 69 -0.39 21.11 32.60
C THR A 69 -1.62 21.33 33.47
N HIS A 70 -2.44 20.30 33.68
CA HIS A 70 -3.78 20.37 34.31
C HIS A 70 -4.72 21.37 33.62
N LYS A 71 -4.45 21.67 32.35
CA LYS A 71 -5.24 22.58 31.52
C LYS A 71 -5.72 21.80 30.31
N GLY A 72 -7.03 21.84 30.06
CA GLY A 72 -7.62 21.22 28.88
C GLY A 72 -7.10 21.86 27.59
N LEU A 73 -7.12 21.09 26.51
CA LEU A 73 -6.64 21.48 25.19
C LEU A 73 -7.23 22.82 24.69
N ILE A 74 -8.52 23.06 24.97
CA ILE A 74 -9.21 24.31 24.62
C ILE A 74 -8.61 25.52 25.32
N ALA A 75 -8.16 25.39 26.57
CA ALA A 75 -7.51 26.49 27.30
C ALA A 75 -6.13 26.82 26.72
N ILE A 76 -5.41 25.80 26.24
CA ILE A 76 -4.07 25.96 25.64
C ILE A 76 -4.16 26.65 24.27
N ILE A 77 -5.13 26.27 23.43
CA ILE A 77 -5.28 26.82 22.08
C ILE A 77 -6.07 28.14 22.09
N GLY A 78 -7.05 28.26 22.98
CA GLY A 78 -7.92 29.44 23.10
C GLY A 78 -7.34 30.60 23.90
N GLY A 79 -6.26 30.37 24.66
CA GLY A 79 -5.59 31.42 25.43
C GLY A 79 -6.46 32.06 26.52
N LEU A 80 -7.41 31.33 27.08
CA LEU A 80 -8.26 31.75 28.20
C LEU A 80 -8.04 30.86 29.44
#